data_AF-A0A835CCQ0-F1
#
_entry.id   AF-A0A835CCQ0-F1
#
_cell.length_a   1.000
_cell.length_b   1.000
_cell.length_c   1.000
_cell.angle_alpha   90.00
_cell.angle_beta   90.00
_cell.angle_gamma   90.00
#
_symmetry.space_group_name_H-M   'P 1'
#
loop_
_entity.id
_entity.type
_entity.pdbx_description
1 polymer ?
#
loop_
_entity_poly.entity_id
_entity_poly.type
_entity_poly.pdbx_seq_one_letter_code
_entity_poly.pdbx_strand_id
1 'polypeptide(L)'
;MGADDRCPFCTEKEDCSHLFISCGRARSFWSSINLYLASVTDVENLWIVNPFSEPNQRVRTTLLICVCWNIWKCRNAKVFRSEDEINLHIASRCRDDLLLWSNRCSSPSDKAKIIAWSQFFFSG
;
A
#
# COMPACT_ATOMS: atom_id res chain seq x y z
N MET A 1 0.77 -28.37 13.98
CA MET A 1 0.32 -26.96 13.87
C MET A 1 1.06 -26.35 12.70
N GLY A 2 0.53 -26.50 11.48
CA GLY A 2 1.08 -25.80 10.32
C GLY A 2 0.58 -24.36 10.36
N ALA A 3 1.46 -23.39 10.19
CA ALA A 3 1.04 -22.03 9.89
C ALA A 3 0.17 -22.11 8.63
N ASP A 4 -1.08 -21.70 8.71
CA ASP A 4 -1.95 -21.65 7.54
C ASP A 4 -1.35 -20.59 6.60
N ASP A 5 -0.64 -21.06 5.58
CA ASP A 5 -0.01 -20.26 4.53
C ASP A 5 -1.04 -19.77 3.49
N ARG A 6 -2.31 -19.67 3.92
CA ARG A 6 -3.44 -19.19 3.14
C ARG A 6 -3.78 -17.75 3.48
N CYS A 7 -4.23 -17.03 2.47
CA CYS A 7 -4.69 -15.67 2.61
C CYS A 7 -5.98 -15.65 3.44
N PRO A 8 -6.07 -14.80 4.49
CA PRO A 8 -7.25 -14.71 5.34
C PRO A 8 -8.48 -14.11 4.62
N PHE A 9 -8.30 -13.59 3.40
CA PHE A 9 -9.37 -12.96 2.61
C PHE A 9 -9.93 -13.87 1.50
N CYS A 10 -9.14 -14.79 0.95
CA CYS A 10 -9.56 -15.57 -0.23
C CYS A 10 -9.05 -17.00 -0.30
N THR A 11 -8.47 -17.55 0.78
CA THR A 11 -8.07 -18.97 0.93
C THR A 11 -6.98 -19.50 -0.02
N GLU A 12 -6.57 -18.73 -1.02
CA GLU A 12 -5.39 -18.96 -1.87
C GLU A 12 -4.10 -18.92 -1.04
N LYS A 13 -3.03 -19.53 -1.57
CA LYS A 13 -1.70 -19.44 -0.94
C LYS A 13 -1.25 -17.98 -0.87
N GLU A 14 -0.80 -17.56 0.31
CA GLU A 14 -0.31 -16.21 0.56
C GLU A 14 1.21 -16.14 0.40
N ASP A 15 1.66 -15.41 -0.62
CA ASP A 15 3.04 -14.93 -0.76
C ASP A 15 3.05 -13.39 -0.87
N CYS A 16 4.22 -12.78 -1.07
CA CYS A 16 4.34 -11.33 -1.18
C CYS A 16 3.52 -10.76 -2.35
N SER A 17 3.54 -11.42 -3.51
CA SER A 17 2.84 -10.97 -4.71
C SER A 17 1.33 -11.11 -4.55
N HIS A 18 0.87 -12.18 -3.89
CA HIS A 18 -0.51 -12.32 -3.48
C HIS A 18 -0.93 -11.21 -2.52
N LEU A 19 -0.20 -11.03 -1.43
CA LEU A 19 -0.53 -10.07 -0.39
C LEU A 19 -0.63 -8.65 -0.92
N PHE A 20 0.31 -8.21 -1.75
CA PHE A 20 0.40 -6.81 -2.18
C PHE A 20 -0.28 -6.53 -3.50
N ILE A 21 -0.51 -7.52 -4.38
CA ILE A 21 -0.97 -7.27 -5.75
C ILE A 21 -2.20 -8.09 -6.11
N SER A 22 -2.14 -9.42 -6.08
CA SER A 22 -3.18 -10.25 -6.72
C SER A 22 -4.37 -10.59 -5.82
N CYS A 23 -4.21 -10.52 -4.48
CA CYS A 23 -5.30 -10.69 -3.53
C CYS A 23 -6.46 -9.75 -3.83
N GLY A 24 -7.70 -10.25 -3.77
CA GLY A 24 -8.91 -9.44 -4.00
C GLY A 24 -8.98 -8.21 -3.08
N ARG A 25 -8.52 -8.35 -1.82
CA ARG A 25 -8.45 -7.22 -0.88
C ARG A 25 -7.43 -6.16 -1.30
N ALA A 26 -6.24 -6.58 -1.75
CA ALA A 26 -5.21 -5.66 -2.23
C ALA A 26 -5.67 -4.94 -3.52
N ARG A 27 -6.19 -5.68 -4.51
CA ARG A 27 -6.75 -5.11 -5.75
C ARG A 27 -7.85 -4.09 -5.47
N SER A 28 -8.74 -4.41 -4.54
CA SER A 28 -9.78 -3.46 -4.09
C SER A 28 -9.19 -2.16 -3.56
N PHE A 29 -8.12 -2.23 -2.76
CA PHE A 29 -7.47 -1.03 -2.24
C PHE A 29 -6.78 -0.23 -3.36
N TRP A 30 -5.97 -0.86 -4.21
CA TRP A 30 -5.34 -0.18 -5.35
C TRP A 30 -6.37 0.51 -6.24
N SER A 31 -7.47 -0.18 -6.57
CA SER A 31 -8.56 0.39 -7.35
C SER A 31 -9.23 1.57 -6.65
N SER A 32 -9.38 1.54 -5.32
CA SER A 32 -10.02 2.63 -4.58
C SER A 32 -9.22 3.92 -4.58
N ILE A 33 -7.90 3.84 -4.79
CA ILE A 33 -7.03 4.99 -4.97
C ILE A 33 -6.75 5.26 -6.47
N ASN A 34 -7.61 4.76 -7.36
CA ASN A 34 -7.52 4.92 -8.82
C ASN A 34 -6.20 4.42 -9.44
N LEU A 35 -5.56 3.42 -8.83
CA LEU A 35 -4.35 2.77 -9.34
C LEU A 35 -4.65 1.33 -9.75
N TYR A 36 -4.30 0.97 -10.97
CA TYR A 36 -4.55 -0.37 -11.51
C TYR A 36 -3.23 -1.09 -11.76
N LEU A 37 -3.04 -2.24 -11.11
CA LEU A 37 -1.83 -3.06 -11.22
C LEU A 37 -1.99 -4.24 -12.19
N ALA A 38 -2.82 -4.10 -13.23
CA ALA A 38 -3.21 -5.23 -14.09
C ALA A 38 -2.02 -5.95 -14.77
N SER A 39 -0.92 -5.24 -15.03
CA SER A 39 0.31 -5.79 -15.63
C SER A 39 1.37 -6.20 -14.60
N VAL A 40 1.15 -5.96 -13.31
CA VAL A 40 2.13 -6.26 -12.26
C VAL A 40 1.83 -7.64 -11.69
N THR A 41 2.72 -8.59 -11.91
CA THR A 41 2.60 -9.96 -11.38
C THR A 41 3.52 -10.23 -10.20
N ASP A 42 4.50 -9.36 -9.98
CA ASP A 42 5.52 -9.51 -8.96
C ASP A 42 5.73 -8.20 -8.19
N VAL A 43 5.94 -8.31 -6.89
CA VAL A 43 6.08 -7.17 -5.98
C VAL A 43 7.28 -6.30 -6.34
N GLU A 44 8.37 -6.90 -6.83
CA GLU A 44 9.58 -6.16 -7.24
C GLU A 44 9.30 -5.23 -8.43
N ASN A 45 8.38 -5.62 -9.31
CA ASN A 45 8.00 -4.83 -10.49
C ASN A 45 7.23 -3.55 -10.17
N LEU A 46 6.74 -3.36 -8.93
CA LEU A 46 6.07 -2.12 -8.51
C LEU A 46 6.97 -0.89 -8.69
N TRP A 47 8.28 -1.04 -8.45
CA TRP A 47 9.25 0.05 -8.58
C TRP A 47 9.59 0.39 -10.04
N ILE A 48 9.41 -0.57 -10.95
CA ILE A 48 9.63 -0.41 -12.39
C ILE A 48 8.40 0.23 -13.04
N VAL A 49 7.22 -0.33 -12.77
CA VAL A 49 5.95 0.16 -13.33
C VAL A 49 5.61 1.57 -12.83
N ASN A 50 6.02 1.91 -11.60
CA ASN A 50 5.80 3.23 -11.01
C ASN A 50 4.32 3.67 -11.11
N PRO A 51 3.39 3.00 -10.42
CA PRO A 51 1.97 3.28 -10.55
C PRO A 51 1.61 4.73 -10.21
N PHE A 52 2.38 5.38 -9.33
CA PHE A 52 2.23 6.79 -8.97
C PHE A 52 2.76 7.77 -10.01
N SER A 53 3.48 7.30 -11.04
CA SER A 53 4.17 8.16 -12.01
C SER A 53 5.09 9.21 -11.36
N GLU A 54 5.62 8.95 -10.17
CA GLU A 54 6.54 9.87 -9.47
C GLU A 54 7.97 9.64 -9.99
N PRO A 55 8.61 10.65 -10.60
CA PRO A 55 9.96 10.52 -11.16
C PRO A 55 11.04 10.48 -10.07
N ASN A 56 10.82 11.09 -8.91
CA ASN A 56 11.79 11.04 -7.82
C ASN A 56 11.76 9.66 -7.16
N GLN A 57 12.83 8.89 -7.34
CA GLN A 57 12.94 7.52 -6.83
C GLN A 57 12.74 7.41 -5.31
N ARG A 58 13.21 8.39 -4.52
CA ARG A 58 13.06 8.36 -3.05
C ARG A 58 11.61 8.60 -2.64
N VAL A 59 10.95 9.58 -3.26
CA VAL A 59 9.53 9.86 -3.03
C VAL A 59 8.70 8.66 -3.48
N ARG A 60 8.91 8.15 -4.70
CA ARG A 60 8.25 6.95 -5.22
C ARG A 60 8.37 5.75 -4.28
N THR A 61 9.58 5.47 -3.80
CA THR A 61 9.84 4.37 -2.86
C THR A 61 9.08 4.57 -1.55
N THR A 62 9.03 5.81 -1.05
CA THR A 62 8.27 6.15 0.17
C THR A 62 6.77 5.88 0.00
N LEU A 63 6.19 6.25 -1.16
CA LEU A 63 4.78 6.00 -1.47
C LEU A 63 4.46 4.51 -1.57
N LEU A 64 5.28 3.76 -2.32
CA LEU A 64 5.10 2.31 -2.48
C LEU A 64 5.20 1.56 -1.16
N ILE A 65 6.23 1.87 -0.35
CA ILE A 65 6.38 1.29 0.99
C ILE A 65 5.19 1.65 1.87
N CYS A 66 4.68 2.89 1.80
CA CYS A 66 3.53 3.31 2.58
C CYS A 66 2.28 2.49 2.27
N VAL A 67 1.98 2.31 0.98
CA VAL A 67 0.83 1.50 0.57
C VAL A 67 1.00 0.04 0.96
N CYS A 68 2.14 -0.58 0.65
CA CYS A 68 2.39 -1.98 1.01
C CYS A 68 2.31 -2.18 2.54
N TRP A 69 2.87 -1.26 3.32
CA TRP A 69 2.79 -1.30 4.78
C TRP A 69 1.34 -1.26 5.28
N ASN A 70 0.50 -0.42 4.69
CA ASN A 70 -0.89 -0.28 5.10
C ASN A 70 -1.77 -1.47 4.66
N ILE A 71 -1.49 -2.08 3.50
CA ILE A 71 -2.10 -3.36 3.09
C ILE A 71 -1.71 -4.47 4.07
N TRP A 72 -0.43 -4.57 4.44
CA TRP A 72 0.05 -5.55 5.42
C TRP A 72 -0.61 -5.34 6.80
N LYS A 73 -0.74 -4.09 7.27
CA LYS A 73 -1.47 -3.77 8.50
C LYS A 73 -2.94 -4.22 8.45
N CYS A 74 -3.62 -4.01 7.33
CA CYS A 74 -5.00 -4.48 7.14
C CYS A 74 -5.08 -6.01 7.20
N ARG A 75 -4.17 -6.74 6.55
CA ARG A 75 -4.08 -8.20 6.65
C ARG A 75 -3.87 -8.65 8.10
N ASN A 76 -3.00 -7.98 8.85
CA ASN A 76 -2.76 -8.32 10.24
C ASN A 76 -3.94 -7.98 11.16
N ALA A 77 -4.68 -6.90 10.90
CA ALA A 77 -5.93 -6.61 11.57
C ALA A 77 -6.93 -7.77 11.43
N LYS A 78 -7.05 -8.32 10.21
CA LYS A 78 -7.89 -9.49 9.95
C LYS A 78 -7.44 -10.73 10.72
N VAL A 79 -6.14 -11.04 10.71
CA VAL A 79 -5.61 -12.25 11.37
C VAL A 79 -5.66 -12.17 12.89
N PHE A 80 -5.25 -11.05 13.47
CA PHE A 80 -5.08 -10.93 14.92
C PHE A 80 -6.29 -10.36 15.66
N ARG A 81 -7.18 -9.65 14.95
CA ARG A 81 -8.35 -8.98 15.55
C ARG A 81 -9.66 -9.29 14.83
N SER A 82 -9.64 -10.09 13.77
CA SER A 82 -10.83 -10.40 12.95
C SER A 82 -11.52 -9.15 12.37
N GLU A 83 -10.76 -8.08 12.14
CA GLU A 83 -11.26 -6.82 11.60
C GLU A 83 -11.22 -6.81 10.06
N ASP A 84 -12.35 -6.48 9.44
CA ASP A 84 -12.46 -6.22 8.00
C ASP A 84 -12.38 -4.72 7.72
N GLU A 85 -11.15 -4.19 7.61
CA GLU A 85 -10.94 -2.77 7.37
C GLU A 85 -11.43 -2.36 5.96
N ILE A 86 -12.24 -1.31 5.88
CA ILE A 86 -12.66 -0.69 4.62
C ILE A 86 -11.52 0.14 3.98
N ASN A 87 -11.58 0.36 2.67
CA ASN A 87 -10.56 1.11 1.93
C ASN A 87 -10.30 2.51 2.50
N LEU A 88 -11.35 3.20 2.97
CA LEU A 88 -11.24 4.52 3.55
C LEU A 88 -10.31 4.56 4.78
N HIS A 89 -10.36 3.54 5.64
CA HIS A 89 -9.48 3.45 6.81
C HIS A 89 -8.02 3.23 6.41
N ILE A 90 -7.77 2.38 5.40
CA ILE A 90 -6.43 2.14 4.89
C ILE A 90 -5.87 3.43 4.25
N ALA A 91 -6.68 4.15 3.46
CA ALA A 91 -6.30 5.40 2.82
C ALA A 91 -5.99 6.50 3.85
N SER A 92 -6.83 6.68 4.87
CA SER A 92 -6.56 7.61 5.97
C SER A 92 -5.24 7.27 6.67
N ARG A 93 -4.95 5.98 6.88
CA ARG A 93 -3.71 5.54 7.51
C ARG A 93 -2.49 5.79 6.60
N CYS A 94 -2.61 5.61 5.28
CA CYS A 94 -1.57 6.01 4.33
C CYS A 94 -1.27 7.50 4.41
N ARG A 95 -2.29 8.36 4.46
CA ARG A 95 -2.11 9.82 4.63
C ARG A 95 -1.31 10.13 5.89
N ASP A 96 -1.76 9.59 7.02
CA ASP A 96 -1.17 9.90 8.33
C ASP A 96 0.27 9.38 8.42
N ASP A 97 0.54 8.17 7.87
CA ASP A 97 1.89 7.64 7.74
C ASP A 97 2.76 8.53 6.84
N LEU A 98 2.29 9.00 5.68
CA LEU A 98 3.06 9.88 4.80
C LEU A 98 3.38 11.23 5.47
N LEU A 99 2.42 11.83 6.17
CA LEU A 99 2.65 13.06 6.93
C LEU A 99 3.71 12.85 8.00
N LEU A 100 3.62 11.76 8.77
CA LEU A 100 4.62 11.40 9.76
C LEU A 100 5.99 11.16 9.12
N TRP A 101 6.03 10.41 8.03
CA TRP A 101 7.27 10.00 7.36
C TRP A 101 7.97 11.17 6.66
N SER A 102 7.22 12.20 6.24
CA SER A 102 7.76 13.43 5.67
C SER A 102 8.74 14.13 6.62
N ASN A 103 8.60 13.95 7.93
CA ASN A 103 9.52 14.51 8.92
C ASN A 103 10.89 13.82 8.95
N ARG A 104 11.02 12.63 8.35
CA ARG A 104 12.30 11.92 8.19
C ARG A 104 13.09 12.41 6.97
N CYS A 105 12.49 13.23 6.11
CA CYS A 105 13.14 13.73 4.91
C CYS A 105 14.03 14.94 5.21
N SER A 106 15.33 14.81 4.96
CA SER A 106 16.29 15.92 5.06
C SER A 106 16.17 16.91 3.90
N SER A 107 15.62 16.48 2.77
CA SER A 107 15.39 17.32 1.59
C SER A 107 14.05 18.05 1.69
N PRO A 108 14.03 19.40 1.71
CA PRO A 108 12.79 20.17 1.74
C PRO A 108 11.88 19.89 0.53
N SER A 109 12.45 19.63 -0.64
CA SER A 109 11.69 19.33 -1.86
C SER A 109 11.04 17.95 -1.80
N ASP A 110 11.75 16.93 -1.31
CA ASP A 110 11.18 15.59 -1.13
C ASP A 110 10.08 15.62 -0.05
N LYS A 111 10.30 16.38 1.04
CA LYS A 111 9.30 16.58 2.10
C LYS A 111 8.03 17.20 1.55
N ALA A 112 8.14 18.29 0.77
CA ALA A 112 6.99 18.94 0.16
C ALA A 112 6.21 18.00 -0.78
N LYS A 113 6.91 17.19 -1.58
CA LYS A 113 6.28 16.19 -2.46
C LYS A 113 5.53 15.12 -1.66
N ILE A 114 6.12 14.59 -0.60
CA ILE A 114 5.45 13.58 0.24
C ILE A 114 4.20 14.15 0.91
N ILE A 115 4.27 15.40 1.40
CA ILE A 115 3.10 16.09 1.98
C ILE A 115 2.03 16.27 0.91
N ALA A 116 2.39 16.70 -0.31
CA ALA A 116 1.44 16.83 -1.41
C ALA A 116 0.78 15.48 -1.75
N TRP A 117 1.58 14.40 -1.84
CA TRP A 117 1.07 13.05 -2.06
C TRP A 117 0.20 12.53 -0.92
N SER A 118 0.40 12.96 0.33
CA SER A 118 -0.53 12.58 1.42
C SER A 118 -1.95 13.04 1.13
N GLN A 119 -2.12 14.14 0.40
CA GLN A 119 -3.44 14.68 0.05
C GLN A 119 -4.16 13.83 -1.00
N PHE A 120 -3.44 13.06 -1.81
CA PHE A 120 -4.02 12.12 -2.79
C PHE A 120 -5.02 11.16 -2.13
N PHE A 121 -4.74 10.74 -0.90
CA PHE A 121 -5.56 9.81 -0.14
C PHE A 121 -6.83 10.43 0.49
N PHE A 122 -7.14 11.73 0.27
CA PHE A 122 -8.44 12.34 0.63
C PHE A 122 -9.57 12.03 -0.35
N SER A 123 -9.25 11.59 -1.57
CA SER A 123 -10.17 11.64 -2.74
C SER A 123 -10.94 10.33 -2.98
N GLY A 124 -11.10 9.48 -1.97
CA GLY A 124 -11.77 8.18 -2.07
C GLY A 124 -13.21 8.21 -1.58
#